data_AF-A0A661XVP6-F1
#
_entry.id   AF-A0A661XVP6-F1
#
_cell.length_a   1.000
_cell.length_b   1.000
_cell.length_c   1.000
_cell.angle_alpha   90.00
_cell.angle_beta   90.00
_cell.angle_gamma   90.00
#
_symmetry.space_group_name_H-M   'P 1'
#
loop_
_entity.id
_entity.type
_entity.pdbx_description
1 polymer ?
#
loop_
_entity_poly.entity_id
_entity_poly.type
_entity_poly.pdbx_seq_one_letter_code
_entity_poly.pdbx_strand_id
1 'polypeptide(L)' 'MLSNACQYAIRSMLYLAMLSDESKIIGVKKIAEELEAPQPFLAKL' A
#
# COMPACT_ATOMS: atom_id res chain seq x y z
N MET A 1 17.60 7.45 5.43
CA MET A 1 16.60 8.51 5.12
C MET A 1 15.23 7.86 5.06
N LEU A 2 14.26 8.37 5.81
CA LEU A 2 12.86 7.98 5.68
C LEU A 2 12.21 8.83 4.58
N SER A 3 12.32 8.40 3.33
CA SER A 3 11.70 9.10 2.20
C SER A 3 10.19 8.89 2.18
N ASN A 4 9.46 9.80 1.52
CA ASN A 4 8.01 9.65 1.33
C ASN A 4 7.67 8.28 0.69
N ALA A 5 8.52 7.82 -0.23
CA ALA A 5 8.42 6.49 -0.82
C ALA A 5 8.43 5.35 0.21
N CYS A 6 9.38 5.39 1.12
CA CYS A 6 9.54 4.40 2.18
C CYS A 6 8.37 4.45 3.17
N GLN A 7 7.87 5.65 3.48
CA GLN A 7 6.67 5.83 4.32
C GLN A 7 5.43 5.18 3.68
N TYR A 8 5.21 5.39 2.38
CA TYR A 8 4.10 4.74 1.66
C TYR A 8 4.29 3.22 1.60
N ALA A 9 5.50 2.71 1.38
CA ALA A 9 5.77 1.28 1.37
C ALA A 9 5.43 0.61 2.72
N ILE A 10 5.86 1.21 3.83
CA ILE A 10 5.59 0.71 5.18
C ILE A 10 4.09 0.73 5.49
N ARG A 11 3.40 1.82 5.14
CA ARG A 11 1.95 1.95 5.34
C ARG A 11 1.17 0.91 4.50
N SER A 12 1.59 0.68 3.26
CA SER A 12 1.00 -0.35 2.39
C SER A 12 1.19 -1.75 2.95
N MET A 13 2.39 -2.08 3.46
CA MET A 13 2.64 -3.37 4.12
C MET A 13 1.76 -3.56 5.35
N LEU A 14 1.64 -2.54 6.20
CA LEU A 14 0.79 -2.59 7.39
C LEU A 14 -0.68 -2.74 7.02
N TYR A 15 -1.16 -2.01 6.01
CA TYR A 15 -2.54 -2.11 5.52
C TYR A 15 -2.84 -3.53 4.99
N LEU A 16 -1.92 -4.10 4.21
CA LEU A 16 -2.03 -5.47 3.74
C LEU A 16 -2.01 -6.49 4.89
N ALA A 17 -1.16 -6.31 5.89
CA ALA A 17 -1.07 -7.20 7.05
C ALA A 17 -2.31 -7.12 7.96
N MET A 18 -2.89 -5.93 8.12
CA MET A 18 -4.12 -5.75 8.91
C MET A 18 -5.35 -6.35 8.25
N LEU A 19 -5.36 -6.42 6.91
CA LEU A 19 -6.48 -6.90 6.11
C LEU A 19 -6.16 -8.21 5.39
N SER A 20 -5.08 -8.89 5.78
CA SER A 20 -4.66 -10.14 5.16
C SER A 20 -5.69 -11.23 5.47
N ASP A 21 -6.29 -11.78 4.43
CA ASP A 21 -7.25 -12.87 4.50
C ASP A 21 -6.98 -13.80 3.31
N GLU A 22 -6.98 -15.12 3.53
CA GLU A 22 -6.66 -16.12 2.50
C GLU A 22 -7.60 -16.05 1.28
N SER A 23 -8.80 -15.52 1.45
CA SER A 23 -9.81 -15.40 0.38
C SER A 23 -9.83 -14.01 -0.27
N LYS A 24 -9.03 -13.05 0.21
CA LYS A 24 -9.14 -11.64 -0.18
C LYS A 24 -7.83 -11.08 -0.71
N ILE A 25 -7.78 -10.90 -2.02
CA ILE A 25 -6.67 -10.20 -2.68
C ILE A 25 -6.98 -8.71 -2.73
N ILE A 26 -6.08 -7.90 -2.18
CA ILE A 26 -6.19 -6.44 -2.20
C ILE A 26 -5.29 -5.89 -3.30
N GLY A 27 -5.88 -5.27 -4.32
CA GLY A 27 -5.15 -4.66 -5.43
C GLY A 27 -4.59 -3.28 -5.12
N VAL A 28 -3.56 -2.86 -5.86
CA VAL A 28 -2.85 -1.58 -5.68
C VAL A 28 -3.76 -0.34 -5.74
N LYS A 29 -4.84 -0.39 -6.54
CA LYS A 29 -5.83 0.70 -6.59
C LYS A 29 -6.47 0.97 -5.24
N LYS A 30 -6.89 -0.08 -4.55
CA LYS A 30 -7.56 0.04 -3.25
C LYS A 30 -6.60 0.52 -2.16
N ILE A 31 -5.35 0.05 -2.20
CA ILE A 31 -4.30 0.52 -1.30
C ILE A 31 -4.01 2.02 -1.53
N ALA A 32 -3.93 2.44 -2.79
CA ALA A 32 -3.68 3.83 -3.15
C ALA A 32 -4.81 4.78 -2.72
N GLU A 33 -6.06 4.34 -2.86
CA GLU A 33 -7.24 5.09 -2.43
C GLU A 33 -7.28 5.25 -0.91
N GLU A 34 -7.08 4.16 -0.16
CA GLU A 34 -7.15 4.15 1.31
C GLU A 34 -5.97 4.86 1.98
N LEU A 35 -4.80 4.86 1.33
CA LEU A 35 -3.60 5.54 1.83
C LEU A 35 -3.39 6.94 1.25
N GLU A 36 -4.33 7.43 0.43
CA GLU A 36 -4.25 8.71 -0.29
C GLU A 36 -2.90 8.89 -1.02
N ALA A 37 -2.40 7.77 -1.59
CA ALA A 37 -1.06 7.68 -2.15
C ALA A 37 -1.12 7.63 -3.68
N PRO A 38 -0.11 8.17 -4.40
CA PRO A 38 -0.11 8.14 -5.86
C PRO A 38 -0.03 6.71 -6.37
N GLN A 39 -1.08 6.23 -7.05
CA GLN A 39 -1.13 4.86 -7.59
C GLN A 39 0.06 4.50 -8.50
N PRO A 40 0.54 5.38 -9.42
CA PRO A 40 1.71 5.07 -10.25
C PRO A 40 3.00 4.89 -9.44
N PHE A 41 3.04 5.46 -8.24
CA PHE A 41 4.17 5.33 -7.33
C PHE A 41 4.12 4.01 -6.58
N LEU A 42 2.96 3.67 -6.02
CA LEU A 42 2.72 2.38 -5.37
C LEU A 42 2.88 1.19 -6.33
N ALA A 43 2.50 1.34 -7.59
CA ALA A 43 2.65 0.29 -8.60
C ALA A 43 4.10 -0.01 -8.99
N LYS A 44 5.06 0.84 -8.61
CA LYS A 44 6.50 0.63 -8.85
C LYS A 44 7.21 -0.08 -7.69
N LEU A 45 6.59 -0.10 -6.51
CA LEU A 45 7.12 -0.75 -5.30
C LEU A 45 6.77 -2.24 -5.31
#